data_AF-A0A4Y7U2L4-F1
#
_entry.id   AF-A0A4Y7U2L4-F1
#
_cell.length_a   1.000
_cell.length_b   1.000
_cell.length_c   1.000
_cell.angle_alpha   90.00
_cell.angle_beta   90.00
_cell.angle_gamma   90.00
#
_symmetry.space_group_name_H-M   'P 1'
#
loop_
_entity.id
_entity.type
_entity.pdbx_description
1 polymer ?
#
loop_
_entity_poly.entity_id
_entity_poly.type
_entity_poly.pdbx_seq_one_letter_code
_entity_poly.pdbx_strand_id
1 'polypeptide(L)'
;MDHLEAFSPSEYRTIIEEELFYPFDLTQSAIKASLLKDHEGKVALVLVFHHIIIDAWSLNVLSDEFTQIYKSKLTGIPSQMPKLTIQYKDYAVWQNTLHETGNF
;
A
#
# COMPACT_ATOMS: atom_id res chain seq x y z
N MET A 1 10.74 11.24 11.09
CA MET A 1 9.84 10.25 11.72
C MET A 1 9.57 10.78 13.10
N ASP A 2 8.63 11.72 13.18
CA ASP A 2 8.63 12.73 14.23
C ASP A 2 7.19 13.19 14.46
N HIS A 3 6.80 13.14 15.73
CA HIS A 3 5.60 13.72 16.39
C HIS A 3 4.21 13.23 15.92
N LEU A 4 3.67 12.27 16.67
CA LEU A 4 2.23 12.03 16.80
C LEU A 4 1.63 13.14 17.68
N GLU A 5 1.53 14.35 17.15
CA GLU A 5 0.57 15.33 17.68
C GLU A 5 -0.84 14.88 17.26
N ALA A 6 -1.83 15.21 18.05
CA ALA A 6 -3.15 14.67 17.87
C ALA A 6 -4.03 15.63 17.07
N PHE A 7 -4.68 15.08 16.03
CA PHE A 7 -5.27 15.85 14.94
C PHE A 7 -6.80 15.75 14.93
N SER A 8 -7.49 16.85 14.68
CA SER A 8 -8.94 17.00 14.47
C SER A 8 -9.38 16.57 13.05
N PRO A 9 -10.68 16.30 12.81
CA PRO A 9 -11.23 15.93 11.50
C PRO A 9 -10.80 16.80 10.31
N SER A 10 -10.64 18.11 10.51
CA SER A 10 -10.16 19.06 9.48
C SER A 10 -8.67 18.92 9.16
N GLU A 11 -7.86 18.49 10.13
CA GLU A 11 -6.40 18.31 9.96
C GLU A 11 -6.08 17.03 9.19
N TYR A 12 -6.94 16.00 9.24
CA TYR A 12 -6.78 14.78 8.43
C TYR A 12 -6.68 15.10 6.94
N ARG A 13 -7.55 15.98 6.45
CA ARG A 13 -7.60 16.29 5.02
C ARG A 13 -6.32 16.98 4.56
N THR A 14 -5.83 17.95 5.33
CA THR A 14 -4.60 18.68 5.03
C THR A 14 -3.40 17.75 5.02
N ILE A 15 -3.24 16.90 6.05
CA ILE A 15 -2.13 15.94 6.13
C ILE A 15 -2.20 14.96 4.96
N ILE A 16 -3.39 14.43 4.65
CA ILE A 16 -3.58 13.53 3.51
C ILE A 16 -3.24 14.23 2.19
N GLU A 17 -3.67 15.48 2.00
CA GLU A 17 -3.36 16.26 0.80
C GLU A 17 -1.84 16.48 0.66
N GLU A 18 -1.15 16.86 1.73
CA GLU A 18 0.32 16.99 1.72
C GLU A 18 1.03 15.66 1.40
N GLU A 19 0.53 14.56 1.96
CA GLU A 19 1.02 13.21 1.71
C GLU A 19 0.80 12.76 0.25
N LEU A 20 -0.33 13.15 -0.37
CA LEU A 20 -0.69 12.81 -1.75
C LEU A 20 0.16 13.57 -2.79
N PHE A 21 0.54 14.82 -2.49
CA PHE A 21 1.31 15.65 -3.42
C PHE A 21 2.82 15.55 -3.23
N TYR A 22 3.29 14.78 -2.24
CA TYR A 22 4.71 14.54 -2.06
C TYR A 22 5.24 13.67 -3.21
N PRO A 23 6.24 14.15 -3.99
CA PRO A 23 6.77 13.37 -5.10
C PRO A 23 7.48 12.12 -4.60
N PHE A 24 7.22 10.99 -5.26
CA PHE A 24 7.92 9.74 -4.97
C PHE A 24 9.29 9.71 -5.67
N ASP A 25 10.35 9.52 -4.88
CA ASP A 25 11.60 8.98 -5.41
C ASP A 25 11.46 7.46 -5.56
N LEU A 26 11.15 7.02 -6.78
CA LEU A 26 10.95 5.60 -7.11
C LEU A 26 12.20 4.73 -6.93
N THR A 27 13.38 5.32 -6.77
CA THR A 27 14.60 4.56 -6.43
C THR A 27 14.61 4.11 -4.97
N GLN A 28 13.83 4.78 -4.10
CA GLN A 28 13.75 4.49 -2.67
C GLN A 28 12.49 3.71 -2.31
N SER A 29 11.32 4.19 -2.74
CA SER A 29 10.04 3.53 -2.47
C SER A 29 8.94 4.01 -3.42
N ALA A 30 7.97 3.15 -3.68
CA ALA A 30 6.71 3.47 -4.37
C ALA A 30 5.50 3.45 -3.43
N ILE A 31 5.73 3.28 -2.12
CA ILE A 31 4.71 3.28 -1.07
C ILE A 31 5.16 4.17 0.09
N LYS A 32 4.22 4.92 0.65
CA LYS A 32 4.39 5.64 1.92
C LYS A 32 3.28 5.25 2.87
N ALA A 33 3.64 5.02 4.13
CA ALA A 33 2.71 4.62 5.19
C ALA A 33 2.86 5.56 6.39
N SER A 34 1.76 6.19 6.80
CA SER A 34 1.70 7.11 7.93
C SER A 34 0.59 6.66 8.88
N LEU A 35 0.89 6.65 10.18
CA LEU A 35 -0.09 6.35 11.23
C LEU A 35 -0.38 7.64 11.98
N LEU A 36 -1.63 8.08 11.95
CA LEU A 36 -2.11 9.27 12.65
C LEU A 36 -2.93 8.83 13.84
N LYS A 37 -2.80 9.52 14.98
CA LYS A 37 -3.57 9.25 16.20
C LYS A 37 -4.12 10.55 16.76
N ASP A 38 -5.41 10.62 17.04
CA ASP A 38 -6.03 11.80 17.65
C ASP A 38 -5.97 11.77 19.20
N HIS A 39 -6.44 12.85 19.83
CA HIS A 39 -6.42 13.02 21.29
C HIS A 39 -7.38 12.05 22.00
N GLU A 40 -8.39 11.55 21.28
CA GLU A 40 -9.39 10.59 21.77
C GLU A 40 -8.91 9.14 21.57
N GLY A 41 -7.74 8.94 20.97
CA GLY A 41 -7.14 7.64 20.72
C GLY A 41 -7.63 6.96 19.44
N LYS A 42 -8.39 7.63 18.58
CA LYS A 42 -8.70 7.14 17.23
C LYS A 42 -7.43 7.12 16.40
N VAL A 43 -7.28 6.08 15.58
CA VAL A 43 -6.11 5.86 14.75
C VAL A 43 -6.52 5.79 13.29
N ALA A 44 -5.80 6.49 12.42
CA ALA A 44 -5.93 6.38 10.98
C ALA A 44 -4.61 5.91 10.37
N LEU A 45 -4.68 4.87 9.54
CA LEU A 45 -3.57 4.44 8.69
C LEU A 45 -3.76 5.07 7.31
N VAL A 46 -2.80 5.86 6.87
CA VAL A 46 -2.75 6.47 5.55
C VAL A 46 -1.70 5.72 4.73
N LEU A 47 -2.14 5.11 3.63
CA LEU A 47 -1.26 4.45 2.66
C LEU A 47 -1.35 5.19 1.33
N VAL A 48 -0.23 5.71 0.86
CA VAL A 48 -0.12 6.37 -0.45
C VAL A 48 0.76 5.51 -1.34
N PHE A 49 0.29 5.26 -2.56
CA PHE A 49 0.98 4.43 -3.54
C PHE A 49 1.24 5.22 -4.81
N HIS A 50 2.41 5.03 -5.40
CA HIS A 50 2.61 5.40 -6.78
C HIS A 50 1.90 4.39 -7.69
N HIS A 51 1.15 4.87 -8.69
CA HIS A 51 0.33 4.03 -9.58
C HIS A 51 1.15 3.03 -10.43
N ILE A 52 2.48 3.12 -10.41
CA ILE A 52 3.38 2.17 -11.09
C ILE A 52 3.35 0.76 -10.47
N ILE A 53 2.99 0.64 -9.18
CA ILE A 53 2.97 -0.64 -8.46
C ILE A 53 1.56 -1.14 -8.12
N ILE A 54 0.52 -0.37 -8.42
CA ILE A 54 -0.84 -0.69 -8.01
C ILE A 54 -1.87 -0.19 -9.01
N ASP A 55 -2.95 -0.93 -9.16
CA ASP A 55 -4.14 -0.54 -9.90
C ASP A 55 -5.40 -0.74 -9.02
N ALA A 56 -6.57 -0.38 -9.58
CA ALA A 56 -7.84 -0.49 -8.86
C ALA A 56 -8.19 -1.94 -8.46
N TRP A 57 -7.73 -2.95 -9.20
CA TRP A 57 -7.98 -4.34 -8.86
C TRP A 57 -7.09 -4.79 -7.69
N SER A 58 -5.81 -4.46 -7.77
CA SER A 58 -4.78 -4.77 -6.79
C SER A 58 -5.07 -4.14 -5.43
N LEU A 59 -5.73 -2.96 -5.40
CA LEU A 59 -6.19 -2.34 -4.15
C LEU A 59 -7.18 -3.22 -3.39
N ASN A 60 -8.09 -3.91 -4.06
CA ASN A 60 -9.05 -4.80 -3.40
C ASN A 60 -8.34 -6.02 -2.79
N VAL A 61 -7.43 -6.64 -3.56
CA VAL A 61 -6.61 -7.77 -3.09
C VAL A 61 -5.80 -7.35 -1.86
N LEU A 62 -5.13 -6.20 -1.92
CA LEU A 62 -4.35 -5.65 -0.83
C LEU A 62 -5.21 -5.41 0.43
N SER A 63 -6.39 -4.82 0.28
CA SER A 63 -7.30 -4.52 1.38
C SER A 63 -7.76 -5.80 2.12
N ASP A 64 -8.13 -6.83 1.35
CA ASP A 64 -8.57 -8.11 1.88
C ASP A 64 -7.44 -8.84 2.60
N GLU A 65 -6.26 -8.91 1.97
CA GLU A 65 -5.08 -9.55 2.56
C GLU A 65 -4.59 -8.81 3.81
N PHE A 66 -4.53 -7.47 3.75
CA PHE A 66 -4.15 -6.66 4.91
C PHE A 66 -5.07 -6.94 6.10
N THR A 67 -6.38 -6.97 5.88
CA THR A 67 -7.37 -7.25 6.92
C THR A 67 -7.19 -8.66 7.50
N GLN A 68 -6.94 -9.66 6.65
CA GLN A 68 -6.74 -11.03 7.08
C GLN A 68 -5.46 -11.20 7.91
N ILE A 69 -4.33 -10.64 7.46
CA ILE A 69 -3.05 -10.67 8.20
C ILE A 69 -3.18 -9.92 9.51
N TYR A 70 -3.82 -8.75 9.49
CA TYR A 70 -4.00 -7.94 10.69
C TYR A 70 -4.80 -8.70 11.75
N LYS A 71 -5.92 -9.34 11.37
CA LYS A 71 -6.70 -10.20 12.27
C LYS A 71 -5.90 -11.39 12.78
N SER A 72 -5.12 -12.04 11.92
CA SER A 72 -4.23 -13.15 12.31
C SER A 72 -3.23 -12.72 13.38
N LYS A 73 -2.61 -11.54 13.21
CA LYS A 73 -1.68 -10.98 14.19
C LYS A 73 -2.36 -10.64 15.52
N LEU A 74 -3.61 -10.15 15.49
CA LEU A 74 -4.37 -9.83 16.71
C LEU A 74 -4.79 -11.08 17.49
N THR A 75 -5.19 -12.15 16.79
CA THR A 75 -5.72 -13.37 17.44
C THR A 75 -4.64 -14.41 17.73
N GLY A 76 -3.45 -14.26 17.13
CA GLY A 76 -2.39 -15.27 17.16
C GLY A 76 -2.69 -16.49 16.28
N ILE A 77 -3.81 -16.51 15.56
CA ILE A 77 -4.18 -17.59 14.63
C ILE A 77 -3.55 -17.28 13.28
N PRO A 78 -2.66 -18.13 12.72
CA PRO A 78 -2.00 -17.85 11.46
C PRO A 78 -2.98 -17.73 10.28
N SER A 79 -2.82 -16.70 9.45
CA SER A 79 -3.52 -16.61 8.16
C SER A 79 -2.95 -17.64 7.18
N GLN A 80 -3.82 -18.41 6.52
CA GLN A 80 -3.41 -19.32 5.44
C GLN A 80 -3.47 -18.58 4.10
N MET A 81 -2.43 -17.81 3.80
CA MET A 81 -2.27 -17.22 2.48
C MET A 81 -1.41 -18.14 1.60
N PRO A 82 -1.91 -18.54 0.41
CA PRO A 82 -1.08 -19.27 -0.53
C PRO A 82 0.09 -18.37 -0.96
N LYS A 83 1.27 -18.97 -1.11
CA LYS A 83 2.40 -18.25 -1.70
C LYS A 83 2.08 -17.98 -3.17
N LEU A 84 2.31 -16.74 -3.61
CA LEU A 84 2.23 -16.37 -5.02
C LEU A 84 3.28 -17.17 -5.80
N THR A 85 2.83 -18.03 -6.71
CA THR A 85 3.68 -18.83 -7.59
C THR A 85 4.30 -18.01 -8.72
N ILE A 86 3.70 -16.85 -9.02
CA ILE A 86 4.12 -15.90 -10.05
C ILE A 86 4.26 -14.52 -9.38
N GLN A 87 5.37 -13.84 -9.64
CA GLN A 87 5.63 -12.48 -9.18
C GLN A 87 5.48 -11.50 -10.36
N TYR A 88 5.25 -10.21 -10.07
CA TYR A 88 5.09 -9.21 -11.13
C TYR A 88 6.32 -9.11 -12.06
N LYS A 89 7.52 -9.39 -11.55
CA LYS A 89 8.74 -9.48 -12.39
C LYS A 89 8.63 -10.54 -13.49
N ASP A 90 7.94 -11.65 -13.20
CA ASP A 90 7.81 -12.75 -14.15
C ASP A 90 6.83 -12.35 -15.26
N TYR A 91 5.76 -11.63 -14.89
CA TYR A 91 4.87 -10.97 -15.84
C TYR A 91 5.61 -9.95 -16.72
N ALA A 92 6.46 -9.10 -16.14
CA ALA A 92 7.22 -8.09 -16.89
C ALA A 92 8.20 -8.74 -17.88
N VAL A 93 8.89 -9.80 -17.49
CA VAL A 93 9.77 -10.59 -18.38
C VAL A 93 8.96 -11.22 -19.51
N TRP A 94 7.83 -11.87 -19.20
CA TRP A 94 6.94 -12.46 -20.20
C TRP A 94 6.44 -11.42 -21.21
N GLN A 95 5.99 -10.27 -20.73
CA GLN A 95 5.52 -9.18 -21.58
C GLN A 95 6.64 -8.65 -22.49
N ASN A 96 7.86 -8.51 -21.96
CA ASN A 96 9.01 -8.10 -22.77
C ASN A 96 9.33 -9.14 -23.86
N THR A 97 9.30 -10.44 -23.55
CA THR A 97 9.48 -11.50 -24.55
C THR A 97 8.41 -11.47 -25.65
N LEU A 98 7.15 -11.17 -25.31
CA LEU A 98 6.11 -10.98 -26.33
C LEU A 98 6.43 -9.81 -27.25
N HIS A 99 6.86 -8.69 -26.68
CA HIS A 99 7.27 -7.51 -27.45
C HIS A 99 8.44 -7.80 -28.40
N GLU A 100 9.47 -8.50 -27.92
CA GLU A 100 10.66 -8.86 -28.71
C GLU A 100 10.36 -9.85 -29.83
N THR A 101 9.42 -10.78 -29.60
CA THR A 101 9.07 -11.82 -30.58
C THR A 101 8.03 -11.38 -31.60
N GLY A 102 7.44 -10.18 -31.45
CA GLY A 102 6.43 -9.65 -32.36
C GLY A 102 5.10 -10.41 -32.32
N ASN A 103 4.86 -11.21 -31.28
CA ASN A 103 3.63 -11.96 -31.08
C ASN A 103 2.62 -11.08 -30.32
N PHE A 104 1.79 -10.37 -31.06
CA PHE A 104 0.62 -9.62 -30.57
C PHE A 104 -0.66 -10.16 -31.20
#